data_AF-A0ABD0Z2U4-F1
#
_entry.id   AF-A0ABD0Z2U4-F1
#
_cell.length_a   1.000
_cell.length_b   1.000
_cell.length_c   1.000
_cell.angle_alpha   90.00
_cell.angle_beta   90.00
_cell.angle_gamma   90.00
#
_symmetry.space_group_name_H-M   'P 1'
#
loop_
_entity.id
_entity.type
_entity.pdbx_description
1 polymer ?
#
loop_
_entity_poly.entity_id
_entity_poly.type
_entity_poly.pdbx_seq_one_letter_code
_entity_poly.pdbx_strand_id
1 'polypeptide(L)'
;MIHISACWFIIKCIDYSLSELQSSRKYQQKFMDMASYVFYFPCFHLGPFIPYGDFKEVVYLPFEAWTYSRAKTFILNILRYFGWMMVFELASHYFYCNALHYQASYLLSKGAWTFNGVGYCMGQFFFIKYTAIYGLMGTLARAERYKTPPHPRCIHWVYRYSDMWRHFDRGFYLFIFRCIYKPLCGDFKPTWKRKLYASFLSFCFVFIWHGGNLTIFYWSIFNFIGITLEVAGKLIGELQSVKLWKTTYLSESNIRRLNGLWSAPLWIFAVISNFIFFGGHELGLMHIKQFMFGPWQLSFCIVTISYCMCQVSMEITLWMFLMDEKYKYISLKKKI
;
A
#
# COMPACT_ATOMS: atom_id res chain seq x y z
N MET A 1 -15.48 11.95 -9.88
CA MET A 1 -14.23 12.75 -9.94
C MET A 1 -14.17 13.87 -8.90
N ILE A 2 -15.22 14.68 -8.72
CA ILE A 2 -15.23 15.79 -7.75
C ILE A 2 -14.94 15.33 -6.32
N HIS A 3 -15.61 14.27 -5.84
CA HIS A 3 -15.39 13.73 -4.49
C HIS A 3 -13.93 13.33 -4.23
N ILE A 4 -13.33 12.55 -5.15
CA ILE A 4 -11.92 12.13 -5.05
C ILE A 4 -10.98 13.34 -4.99
N SER A 5 -11.25 14.35 -5.80
CA SER A 5 -10.45 15.58 -5.84
C SER A 5 -10.56 16.36 -4.53
N ALA A 6 -11.76 16.42 -3.95
CA ALA A 6 -11.98 17.02 -2.63
C ALA A 6 -11.22 16.26 -1.53
N CYS A 7 -11.23 14.92 -1.55
CA CYS A 7 -10.49 14.09 -0.60
C CYS A 7 -8.96 14.35 -0.67
N TRP A 8 -8.40 14.43 -1.87
CA TRP A 8 -6.97 14.76 -2.07
C TRP A 8 -6.65 16.21 -1.69
N PHE A 9 -7.54 17.14 -2.05
CA PHE A 9 -7.43 18.55 -1.68
C PHE A 9 -7.34 18.72 -0.16
N ILE A 10 -8.24 18.09 0.59
CA ILE A 10 -8.30 18.19 2.05
C ILE A 10 -7.01 17.73 2.70
N ILE A 11 -6.46 16.57 2.29
CA ILE A 11 -5.23 16.07 2.92
C ILE A 11 -4.00 16.91 2.58
N LYS A 12 -3.93 17.51 1.39
CA LYS A 12 -2.89 18.48 1.04
C LYS A 12 -3.02 19.75 1.89
N CYS A 13 -4.23 20.26 2.08
CA CYS A 13 -4.46 21.41 2.96
C CYS A 13 -4.03 21.13 4.40
N ILE A 14 -4.34 19.94 4.92
CA ILE A 14 -3.90 19.52 6.27
C ILE A 14 -2.37 19.44 6.34
N ASP A 15 -1.72 18.75 5.42
CA ASP A 15 -0.26 18.60 5.42
C ASP A 15 0.47 19.94 5.25
N TYR A 16 -0.03 20.81 4.38
CA TYR A 16 0.48 22.18 4.24
C TYR A 16 0.36 22.95 5.55
N SER A 17 -0.85 22.96 6.13
CA SER A 17 -1.14 23.70 7.35
C SER A 17 -0.24 23.24 8.50
N LEU A 18 -0.12 21.92 8.69
CA LEU A 18 0.75 21.33 9.71
C LEU A 18 2.24 21.66 9.47
N SER A 19 2.69 21.66 8.22
CA SER A 19 4.09 21.93 7.87
C SER A 19 4.47 23.42 8.03
N GLU A 20 3.51 24.34 7.90
CA GLU A 20 3.74 25.78 7.96
C GLU A 20 3.23 26.44 9.26
N LEU A 21 2.78 25.64 10.23
CA LEU A 21 2.31 26.10 11.56
C LEU A 21 3.26 27.10 12.23
N GLN A 22 4.57 26.84 12.18
CA GLN A 22 5.60 27.64 12.87
C GLN A 22 6.34 28.62 11.95
N SER A 23 5.92 28.73 10.70
CA SER A 23 6.60 29.54 9.68
C SER A 23 6.30 31.03 9.85
N SER A 24 7.34 31.88 9.90
CA SER A 24 7.21 33.34 10.00
C SER A 24 7.07 34.04 8.63
N ARG A 25 6.87 33.27 7.54
CA ARG A 25 6.77 33.81 6.17
C ARG A 25 5.54 34.69 5.97
N LYS A 26 5.66 35.66 5.05
CA LYS A 26 4.59 36.58 4.68
C LYS A 26 3.35 35.84 4.19
N TYR A 27 2.16 36.37 4.52
CA TYR A 27 0.87 35.76 4.18
C TYR A 27 0.71 35.49 2.67
N GLN A 28 1.08 36.45 1.82
CA GLN A 28 1.00 36.31 0.37
C GLN A 28 1.81 35.11 -0.15
N GLN A 29 3.04 34.94 0.34
CA GLN A 29 3.88 33.81 -0.05
C GLN A 29 3.29 32.48 0.43
N LYS A 30 2.73 32.45 1.65
CA LYS A 30 2.02 31.26 2.15
C LYS A 30 0.81 30.90 1.29
N PHE A 31 0.02 31.89 0.88
CA PHE A 31 -1.13 31.65 0.01
C PHE A 31 -0.70 31.08 -1.36
N MET A 32 0.32 31.68 -1.98
CA MET A 32 0.84 31.21 -3.27
C MET A 32 1.43 29.81 -3.19
N ASP A 33 2.18 29.49 -2.13
CA ASP A 33 2.72 28.15 -1.90
C ASP A 33 1.61 27.11 -1.71
N MET A 34 0.60 27.45 -0.90
CA MET A 34 -0.55 26.57 -0.66
C MET A 34 -1.30 26.31 -1.96
N ALA A 35 -1.62 27.37 -2.72
CA ALA A 35 -2.34 27.25 -3.99
C ALA A 35 -1.55 26.39 -4.99
N SER A 36 -0.25 26.65 -5.14
CA SER A 36 0.64 25.90 -6.04
C SER A 36 0.71 24.42 -5.65
N TYR A 37 0.79 24.12 -4.35
CA TYR A 37 0.86 22.75 -3.85
C TYR A 37 -0.46 21.98 -4.00
N VAL A 38 -1.55 22.60 -3.56
CA VAL A 38 -2.85 21.94 -3.51
C VAL A 38 -3.38 21.69 -4.92
N PHE A 39 -3.25 22.68 -5.82
CA PHE A 39 -3.69 22.60 -7.22
C PHE A 39 -2.63 22.07 -8.18
N TYR A 40 -1.52 21.51 -7.69
CA TYR A 40 -0.51 20.90 -8.54
C TYR A 40 -1.11 19.79 -9.42
N PHE A 41 -1.25 20.07 -10.73
CA PHE A 41 -2.10 19.32 -11.65
C PHE A 41 -1.78 17.82 -11.73
N PRO A 42 -0.51 17.38 -11.89
CA PRO A 42 -0.18 15.95 -11.96
C PRO A 42 -0.62 15.14 -10.74
N CYS A 43 -0.80 15.76 -9.58
CA CYS A 43 -1.22 15.09 -8.35
C CYS A 43 -2.51 15.71 -7.77
N PHE A 44 -3.29 16.44 -8.57
CA PHE A 44 -4.51 17.11 -8.08
C PHE A 44 -5.69 16.14 -7.99
N HIS A 45 -5.98 15.45 -9.10
CA HIS A 45 -7.10 14.50 -9.19
C HIS A 45 -6.68 13.06 -8.96
N LEU A 46 -5.55 12.71 -9.57
CA LEU A 46 -5.00 11.36 -9.68
C LEU A 46 -3.50 11.48 -9.45
N GLY A 47 -2.90 10.46 -8.87
CA GLY A 47 -1.45 10.43 -8.63
C GLY A 47 -1.10 10.41 -7.15
N PRO A 48 0.18 10.11 -6.84
CA PRO A 48 0.60 9.94 -5.46
C PRO A 48 0.63 11.29 -4.74
N PHE A 49 0.22 11.29 -3.48
CA PHE A 49 0.45 12.42 -2.58
C PHE A 49 1.95 12.66 -2.37
N ILE A 50 2.38 13.89 -2.55
CA ILE A 50 3.76 14.35 -2.34
C ILE A 50 3.72 15.19 -1.07
N PRO A 51 4.47 14.86 0.00
CA PRO A 51 4.54 15.71 1.18
C PRO A 51 4.97 17.14 0.84
N TYR A 52 4.37 18.15 1.48
CA TYR A 52 4.64 19.56 1.18
C TYR A 52 6.13 19.92 1.34
N GLY A 53 6.81 19.33 2.33
CA GLY A 53 8.25 19.50 2.49
C GLY A 53 9.04 19.13 1.23
N ASP A 54 8.72 18.00 0.61
CA ASP A 54 9.37 17.54 -0.63
C ASP A 54 8.95 18.40 -1.84
N PHE A 55 7.72 18.91 -1.85
CA PHE A 55 7.21 19.80 -2.90
C PHE A 55 7.93 21.16 -2.88
N LYS A 56 8.08 21.76 -1.70
CA LYS A 56 8.67 23.09 -1.49
C LYS A 56 10.15 23.15 -1.87
N GLU A 57 10.88 22.03 -1.73
CA GLU A 57 12.28 21.93 -2.16
C GLU A 57 12.46 22.15 -3.68
N VAL A 58 11.41 21.91 -4.47
CA VAL A 58 11.48 21.90 -5.94
C VAL A 58 10.85 23.15 -6.55
N VAL A 59 9.78 23.68 -5.96
CA VAL A 59 8.96 24.76 -6.55
C VAL A 59 9.74 26.04 -6.87
N TYR A 60 10.81 26.32 -6.13
CA TYR A 60 11.66 27.50 -6.29
C TYR A 60 12.98 27.22 -7.02
N LEU A 61 13.19 26.00 -7.52
CA LEU A 61 14.40 25.69 -8.26
C LEU A 61 14.42 26.43 -9.61
N PRO A 62 15.61 26.90 -10.05
CA PRO A 62 15.73 27.51 -11.37
C PRO A 62 15.41 26.48 -12.46
N PHE A 63 15.00 27.00 -13.61
CA PHE A 63 14.79 26.19 -14.80
C PHE A 63 16.06 25.39 -15.14
N GLU A 64 15.87 24.13 -15.51
CA GLU A 64 16.93 23.24 -15.96
C GLU A 64 16.49 22.60 -17.28
N ALA A 65 17.28 22.83 -18.33
CA ALA A 65 17.03 22.29 -19.66
C ALA A 65 16.97 20.76 -19.64
N TRP A 66 16.20 20.19 -20.57
CA TRP A 66 16.06 18.75 -20.66
C TRP A 66 17.31 18.11 -21.26
N THR A 67 17.89 17.16 -20.53
CA THR A 67 18.93 16.28 -21.08
C THR A 67 18.29 15.17 -21.92
N TYR A 68 19.04 14.63 -22.88
CA TYR A 68 18.61 13.45 -23.65
C TYR A 68 18.23 12.27 -22.73
N SER A 69 18.99 12.05 -21.65
CA SER A 69 18.71 10.99 -20.67
C SER A 69 17.37 11.20 -19.96
N ARG A 70 17.07 12.44 -19.55
CA ARG A 70 15.77 12.81 -18.95
C ARG A 70 14.62 12.60 -19.94
N ALA A 71 14.78 13.07 -21.17
CA ALA A 71 13.78 12.89 -22.24
C ALA A 71 13.51 11.41 -22.54
N LYS A 72 14.57 10.61 -22.71
CA LYS A 72 14.47 9.17 -22.94
C LYS A 72 13.75 8.47 -21.79
N THR A 73 14.15 8.76 -20.55
CA THR A 73 13.52 8.16 -19.35
C THR A 73 12.05 8.55 -19.24
N PHE A 74 11.71 9.80 -19.54
CA PHE A 74 10.34 10.27 -19.57
C PHE A 74 9.51 9.51 -20.59
N ILE A 75 9.93 9.49 -21.86
CA ILE A 75 9.21 8.83 -22.96
C ILE A 75 9.04 7.33 -22.69
N LEU A 76 10.10 6.64 -22.25
CA LEU A 76 10.02 5.21 -21.93
C LEU A 76 9.03 4.92 -20.80
N ASN A 77 8.96 5.78 -19.78
CA ASN A 77 8.00 5.63 -18.70
C ASN A 77 6.56 5.93 -19.17
N ILE A 78 6.35 6.96 -19.98
CA ILE A 78 5.03 7.24 -20.59
C ILE A 78 4.55 6.01 -21.37
N LEU A 79 5.39 5.47 -22.27
CA LEU A 79 5.07 4.27 -23.05
C LEU A 79 4.80 3.05 -22.15
N ARG A 80 5.61 2.86 -21.10
CA ARG A 80 5.43 1.76 -20.14
C ARG A 80 4.07 1.83 -19.45
N TYR A 81 3.71 2.98 -18.89
CA TYR A 81 2.45 3.10 -18.15
C TYR A 81 1.24 3.15 -19.08
N PHE A 82 1.39 3.67 -20.30
CA PHE A 82 0.41 3.50 -21.37
C PHE A 82 0.20 2.03 -21.72
N GLY A 83 1.27 1.26 -21.86
CA GLY A 83 1.18 -0.20 -22.02
C GLY A 83 0.40 -0.89 -20.90
N TRP A 84 0.63 -0.51 -19.63
CA TRP A 84 -0.16 -1.04 -18.51
C TRP A 84 -1.64 -0.63 -18.55
N MET A 85 -1.96 0.59 -19.02
CA MET A 85 -3.36 0.98 -19.26
C MET A 85 -4.00 0.12 -20.34
N MET A 86 -3.28 -0.14 -21.45
CA MET A 86 -3.79 -1.02 -22.51
C MET A 86 -3.98 -2.47 -22.02
N VAL A 87 -3.07 -3.00 -21.21
CA VAL A 87 -3.23 -4.31 -20.57
C VAL A 87 -4.48 -4.33 -19.68
N PHE A 88 -4.70 -3.26 -18.90
CA PHE A 88 -5.89 -3.14 -18.05
C PHE A 88 -7.18 -3.12 -18.89
N GLU A 89 -7.24 -2.30 -19.94
CA GLU A 89 -8.41 -2.20 -20.83
C GLU A 89 -8.67 -3.49 -21.60
N LEU A 90 -7.63 -4.14 -22.13
CA LEU A 90 -7.78 -5.40 -22.84
C LEU A 90 -8.24 -6.52 -21.88
N ALA A 91 -7.65 -6.60 -20.70
CA ALA A 91 -8.04 -7.58 -19.70
C ALA A 91 -9.48 -7.33 -19.22
N SER A 92 -9.89 -6.08 -18.99
CA SER A 92 -11.24 -5.73 -18.52
C SER A 92 -12.31 -5.99 -19.58
N HIS A 93 -11.94 -5.92 -20.87
CA HIS A 93 -12.83 -6.28 -21.97
C HIS A 93 -13.17 -7.78 -21.98
N TYR A 94 -12.22 -8.65 -21.66
CA TYR A 94 -12.46 -10.11 -21.66
C TYR A 94 -12.87 -10.67 -20.29
N PHE A 95 -12.42 -10.03 -19.20
CA PHE A 95 -12.67 -10.48 -17.82
C PHE A 95 -13.48 -9.44 -17.05
N TYR A 96 -14.79 -9.63 -17.03
CA TYR A 96 -15.74 -8.75 -16.34
C TYR A 96 -15.76 -8.91 -14.82
N CYS A 97 -14.62 -9.13 -14.15
CA CYS A 97 -14.56 -9.33 -12.70
C CYS A 97 -15.17 -8.14 -11.92
N ASN A 98 -15.03 -6.92 -12.46
CA ASN A 98 -15.60 -5.70 -11.87
C ASN A 98 -17.13 -5.63 -11.95
N ALA A 99 -17.76 -6.40 -12.84
CA ALA A 99 -19.22 -6.52 -12.89
C ALA A 99 -19.70 -7.77 -12.15
N LEU A 100 -18.97 -8.88 -12.29
CA LEU A 100 -19.32 -10.17 -11.71
C LEU A 100 -19.39 -10.15 -10.18
N HIS A 101 -18.61 -9.31 -9.50
CA HIS A 101 -18.61 -9.25 -8.04
C HIS A 101 -19.97 -8.82 -7.45
N TYR A 102 -20.79 -8.07 -8.20
CA TYR A 102 -22.15 -7.72 -7.80
C TYR A 102 -23.09 -8.94 -7.77
N GLN A 103 -22.71 -10.05 -8.38
CA GLN A 103 -23.45 -11.31 -8.42
C GLN A 103 -22.72 -12.41 -7.65
N ALA A 104 -22.28 -12.11 -6.42
CA ALA A 104 -21.50 -13.02 -5.57
C ALA A 104 -22.16 -14.41 -5.39
N SER A 105 -23.48 -14.47 -5.18
CA SER A 105 -24.23 -15.73 -5.05
C SER A 105 -24.22 -16.57 -6.33
N TYR A 106 -24.28 -15.93 -7.48
CA TYR A 106 -24.16 -16.61 -8.76
C TYR A 106 -22.75 -17.14 -8.98
N LEU A 107 -21.71 -16.36 -8.66
CA LEU A 107 -20.32 -16.83 -8.74
C LEU A 107 -20.07 -18.05 -7.84
N LEU A 108 -20.60 -18.03 -6.63
CA LEU A 108 -20.47 -19.16 -5.70
C LEU A 108 -21.18 -20.42 -6.22
N SER A 109 -22.34 -20.29 -6.86
CA SER A 109 -23.05 -21.43 -7.46
C SER A 109 -22.31 -22.07 -8.64
N LYS A 110 -21.42 -21.31 -9.31
CA LYS A 110 -20.49 -21.83 -10.33
C LYS A 110 -19.25 -22.51 -9.74
N GLY A 111 -19.15 -22.60 -8.42
CA GLY A 111 -18.09 -23.29 -7.72
C GLY A 111 -17.13 -22.35 -7.01
N ALA A 112 -16.58 -22.82 -5.90
CA ALA A 112 -15.76 -22.00 -5.02
C ALA A 112 -14.41 -21.60 -5.64
N TRP A 113 -13.88 -22.35 -6.60
CA TRP A 113 -12.70 -21.94 -7.37
C TRP A 113 -12.98 -20.72 -8.24
N THR A 114 -14.11 -20.71 -8.95
CA THR A 114 -14.57 -19.56 -9.74
C THR A 114 -14.76 -18.34 -8.83
N PHE A 115 -15.43 -18.53 -7.70
CA PHE A 115 -15.67 -17.46 -6.73
C PHE A 115 -14.37 -16.83 -6.19
N ASN A 116 -13.44 -17.65 -5.69
CA ASN A 116 -12.15 -17.15 -5.19
C ASN A 116 -11.24 -16.61 -6.30
N GLY A 117 -11.29 -17.20 -7.50
CA GLY A 117 -10.54 -16.74 -8.65
C GLY A 117 -10.97 -15.35 -9.10
N VAL A 118 -12.27 -15.07 -9.13
CA VAL A 118 -12.79 -13.72 -9.43
C VAL A 118 -12.36 -12.72 -8.35
N GLY A 119 -12.46 -13.08 -7.07
CA GLY A 119 -11.97 -12.22 -5.98
C GLY A 119 -10.48 -11.89 -6.15
N TYR A 120 -9.65 -12.90 -6.38
CA TYR A 120 -8.22 -12.73 -6.63
C TYR A 120 -7.94 -11.84 -7.86
N CYS A 121 -8.72 -12.02 -8.93
CA CYS A 121 -8.64 -11.22 -10.14
C CYS A 121 -8.94 -9.74 -9.88
N MET A 122 -9.95 -9.42 -9.05
CA MET A 122 -10.25 -8.03 -8.65
C MET A 122 -9.04 -7.34 -8.02
N GLY A 123 -8.30 -8.05 -7.16
CA GLY A 123 -7.05 -7.54 -6.59
C GLY A 123 -6.00 -7.19 -7.65
N GLN A 124 -5.89 -7.99 -8.72
CA GLN A 124 -4.97 -7.71 -9.83
C GLN A 124 -5.36 -6.47 -10.60
N PHE A 125 -6.64 -6.34 -10.95
CA PHE A 125 -7.13 -5.14 -11.63
C PHE A 125 -6.89 -3.90 -10.77
N PHE A 126 -7.15 -3.99 -9.46
CA PHE A 126 -6.87 -2.90 -8.55
C PHE A 126 -5.38 -2.51 -8.55
N PHE A 127 -4.47 -3.50 -8.47
CA PHE A 127 -3.03 -3.25 -8.52
C PHE A 127 -2.57 -2.63 -9.85
N ILE A 128 -3.01 -3.16 -11.00
CA ILE A 128 -2.60 -2.65 -12.33
C ILE A 128 -3.13 -1.22 -12.53
N LYS A 129 -4.37 -0.96 -12.13
CA LYS A 129 -4.97 0.39 -12.21
C LYS A 129 -4.10 1.43 -11.50
N TYR A 130 -3.71 1.17 -10.25
CA TYR A 130 -2.88 2.12 -9.49
C TYR A 130 -1.44 2.18 -10.01
N THR A 131 -0.90 1.07 -10.50
CA THR A 131 0.42 1.04 -11.17
C THR A 131 0.44 1.96 -12.38
N ALA A 132 -0.59 1.89 -13.23
CA ALA A 132 -0.72 2.75 -14.39
C ALA A 132 -0.92 4.23 -14.00
N ILE A 133 -1.90 4.52 -13.13
CA ILE A 133 -2.24 5.90 -12.76
C ILE A 133 -1.10 6.58 -11.99
N TYR A 134 -0.59 5.97 -10.91
CA TYR A 134 0.48 6.58 -10.12
C TYR A 134 1.81 6.58 -10.87
N GLY A 135 2.03 5.58 -11.72
CA GLY A 135 3.18 5.53 -12.61
C GLY A 135 3.21 6.70 -13.59
N LEU A 136 2.10 6.93 -14.29
CA LEU A 136 1.95 8.02 -15.26
C LEU A 136 2.08 9.39 -14.57
N MET A 137 1.28 9.63 -13.55
CA MET A 137 1.26 10.92 -12.83
C MET A 137 2.59 11.21 -12.13
N GLY A 138 3.20 10.19 -11.51
CA GLY A 138 4.53 10.31 -10.95
C GLY A 138 5.61 10.56 -12.01
N THR A 139 5.42 10.08 -13.25
CA THR A 139 6.36 10.35 -14.36
C THR A 139 6.27 11.80 -14.81
N LEU A 140 5.07 12.35 -14.93
CA LEU A 140 4.87 13.78 -15.22
C LEU A 140 5.51 14.64 -14.14
N ALA A 141 5.27 14.33 -12.88
CA ALA A 141 5.82 15.11 -11.77
C ALA A 141 7.36 14.99 -11.64
N ARG A 142 7.93 13.80 -11.85
CA ARG A 142 9.40 13.64 -11.91
C ARG A 142 10.01 14.34 -13.11
N ALA A 143 9.28 14.48 -14.21
CA ALA A 143 9.71 15.29 -15.34
C ALA A 143 9.77 16.78 -15.00
N GLU A 144 9.19 17.23 -13.89
CA GLU A 144 9.35 18.56 -13.30
C GLU A 144 10.27 18.55 -12.07
N ARG A 145 10.99 17.45 -11.84
CA ARG A 145 11.93 17.21 -10.72
C ARG A 145 11.29 16.99 -9.35
N TYR A 146 9.97 16.87 -9.25
CA TYR A 146 9.32 16.53 -7.99
C TYR A 146 9.66 15.11 -7.53
N LYS A 147 9.93 14.97 -6.23
CA LYS A 147 10.20 13.69 -5.57
C LYS A 147 8.89 12.95 -5.29
N THR A 148 8.33 12.32 -6.32
CA THR A 148 7.10 11.55 -6.15
C THR A 148 7.37 10.19 -5.50
N PRO A 149 6.48 9.72 -4.60
CA PRO A 149 6.48 8.32 -4.20
C PRO A 149 6.37 7.37 -5.42
N PRO A 150 7.01 6.19 -5.38
CA PRO A 150 6.80 5.15 -6.38
C PRO A 150 5.35 4.64 -6.38
N HIS A 151 4.95 4.07 -7.51
CA HIS A 151 3.71 3.31 -7.65
C HIS A 151 3.71 2.07 -6.73
N PRO A 152 2.55 1.39 -6.55
CA PRO A 152 2.45 0.21 -5.69
C PRO A 152 3.48 -0.86 -6.04
N ARG A 153 4.01 -1.55 -5.02
CA ARG A 153 4.72 -2.83 -5.24
C ARG A 153 3.73 -3.91 -5.68
N CYS A 154 4.21 -4.92 -6.39
CA CYS A 154 3.40 -6.07 -6.74
C CYS A 154 2.77 -6.69 -5.48
N ILE A 155 1.46 -6.82 -5.47
CA ILE A 155 0.70 -7.30 -4.30
C ILE A 155 1.04 -8.76 -3.92
N HIS A 156 1.55 -9.54 -4.87
CA HIS A 156 2.01 -10.92 -4.61
C HIS A 156 3.37 -11.01 -3.91
N TRP A 157 4.11 -9.90 -3.83
CA TRP A 157 5.40 -9.85 -3.14
C TRP A 157 5.24 -9.40 -1.68
N VAL A 158 4.00 -9.10 -1.27
CA VAL A 158 3.68 -8.51 0.02
C VAL A 158 2.88 -9.50 0.83
N TYR A 159 3.49 -10.00 1.91
CA TYR A 159 2.84 -10.94 2.80
C TYR A 159 2.52 -10.38 4.19
N ARG A 160 3.09 -9.22 4.54
CA ARG A 160 2.87 -8.51 5.82
C ARG A 160 1.87 -7.39 5.63
N TYR A 161 1.00 -7.19 6.62
CA TYR A 161 0.11 -6.03 6.67
C TYR A 161 0.89 -4.73 6.70
N SER A 162 1.94 -4.64 7.53
CA SER A 162 2.72 -3.40 7.61
C SER A 162 3.38 -3.04 6.28
N ASP A 163 3.83 -4.03 5.51
CA ASP A 163 4.42 -3.80 4.19
C ASP A 163 3.37 -3.40 3.16
N MET A 164 2.16 -4.00 3.21
CA MET A 164 1.04 -3.62 2.34
C MET A 164 0.69 -2.14 2.51
N TRP A 165 0.51 -1.70 3.77
CA TRP A 165 0.20 -0.30 4.06
C TRP A 165 1.33 0.66 3.69
N ARG A 166 2.60 0.25 3.78
CA ARG A 166 3.76 1.09 3.40
C ARG A 166 3.99 1.21 1.90
N HIS A 167 3.61 0.18 1.15
CA HIS A 167 4.07 0.00 -0.23
C HIS A 167 2.97 -0.08 -1.28
N PHE A 168 1.70 -0.18 -0.89
CA PHE A 168 0.61 -0.10 -1.84
C PHE A 168 0.35 1.37 -2.23
N ASP A 169 -0.24 2.17 -1.33
CA ASP A 169 -0.38 3.62 -1.52
C ASP A 169 0.64 4.37 -0.65
N ARG A 170 1.85 4.54 -1.19
CA ARG A 170 2.93 5.17 -0.44
C ARG A 170 2.67 6.65 -0.16
N GLY A 171 1.97 7.36 -1.05
CA GLY A 171 1.63 8.77 -0.83
C GLY A 171 0.68 8.93 0.34
N PHE A 172 -0.41 8.17 0.34
CA PHE A 172 -1.39 8.17 1.43
C PHE A 172 -0.78 7.68 2.75
N TYR A 173 0.07 6.66 2.70
CA TYR A 173 0.85 6.21 3.86
C TYR A 173 1.73 7.31 4.45
N LEU A 174 2.44 8.07 3.61
CA LEU A 174 3.29 9.17 4.08
C LEU A 174 2.48 10.24 4.78
N PHE A 175 1.29 10.57 4.25
CA PHE A 175 0.36 11.48 4.91
C PHE A 175 -0.05 10.97 6.30
N ILE A 176 -0.61 9.75 6.38
CA ILE A 176 -1.03 9.15 7.67
C ILE A 176 0.15 9.13 8.64
N PHE A 177 1.32 8.69 8.17
CA PHE A 177 2.50 8.55 9.00
C PHE A 177 2.98 9.89 9.56
N ARG A 178 3.12 10.92 8.72
CA ARG A 178 3.61 12.25 9.13
C ARG A 178 2.58 13.04 9.92
N CYS A 179 1.32 13.03 9.51
CA CYS A 179 0.30 13.94 10.03
C CYS A 179 -0.47 13.36 11.22
N ILE A 180 -0.51 12.02 11.38
CA ILE A 180 -1.32 11.36 12.40
C ILE A 180 -0.45 10.46 13.27
N TYR A 181 0.13 9.41 12.70
CA TYR A 181 0.77 8.34 13.47
C TYR A 181 2.01 8.83 14.24
N LYS A 182 2.94 9.52 13.58
CA LYS A 182 4.19 9.98 14.20
C LYS A 182 3.93 11.04 15.29
N PRO A 183 3.10 12.09 15.06
CA PRO A 183 2.75 13.04 16.12
C PRO A 183 2.13 12.38 17.36
N LEU A 184 1.24 11.39 17.18
CA LEU A 184 0.60 10.67 18.28
C LEU A 184 1.54 9.71 19.03
N CYS A 185 2.52 9.13 18.32
CA CYS A 185 3.53 8.30 18.96
C CYS A 185 4.47 9.13 19.85
N GLY A 186 4.81 10.35 19.42
CA GLY A 186 5.73 11.24 20.12
C GLY A 186 7.18 10.73 20.10
N ASP A 187 7.73 10.52 21.29
CA ASP A 187 9.14 10.21 21.61
C ASP A 187 9.83 9.19 20.70
N PHE A 188 11.18 9.21 20.70
CA PHE A 188 12.02 8.31 19.89
C PHE A 188 11.79 6.81 20.15
N LYS A 189 11.20 6.44 21.31
CA LYS A 189 10.85 5.05 21.66
C LYS A 189 9.41 4.95 22.20
N PRO A 190 8.39 5.02 21.32
CA PRO A 190 7.01 5.01 21.78
C PRO A 190 6.63 3.63 22.33
N THR A 191 5.90 3.63 23.45
CA THR A 191 5.37 2.40 24.07
C THR A 191 4.41 1.69 23.12
N TRP A 192 4.22 0.37 23.30
CA TRP A 192 3.28 -0.39 22.47
C TRP A 192 1.85 0.15 22.56
N LYS A 193 1.44 0.66 23.73
CA LYS A 193 0.13 1.30 23.95
C LYS A 193 -0.04 2.54 23.08
N ARG A 194 0.99 3.41 23.02
CA ARG A 194 0.97 4.60 22.16
C ARG A 194 0.93 4.23 20.67
N LYS A 195 1.71 3.23 20.26
CA LYS A 195 1.68 2.73 18.87
C LYS A 195 0.30 2.18 18.49
N LEU A 196 -0.34 1.44 19.40
CA LEU A 196 -1.67 0.89 19.20
C LEU A 196 -2.72 2.00 19.08
N TYR A 197 -2.67 2.98 19.99
CA TYR A 197 -3.55 4.15 19.95
C TYR A 197 -3.36 5.00 18.68
N ALA A 198 -2.11 5.26 18.29
CA ALA A 198 -1.80 5.96 17.05
C ALA A 198 -2.29 5.20 15.81
N SER A 199 -2.15 3.87 15.81
CA SER A 199 -2.68 3.01 14.74
C SER A 199 -4.21 3.08 14.70
N PHE A 200 -4.88 2.99 15.86
CA PHE A 200 -6.33 3.08 15.97
C PHE A 200 -6.84 4.40 15.38
N LEU A 201 -6.29 5.54 15.80
CA LEU A 201 -6.68 6.85 15.27
C LEU A 201 -6.35 7.01 13.79
N SER A 202 -5.26 6.39 13.31
CA SER A 202 -4.95 6.34 11.87
C SER A 202 -6.05 5.61 11.09
N PHE A 203 -6.56 4.48 11.60
CA PHE A 203 -7.66 3.75 10.97
C PHE A 203 -9.01 4.46 11.11
N CYS A 204 -9.27 5.18 12.20
CA CYS A 204 -10.43 6.07 12.29
C CYS A 204 -10.41 7.13 11.19
N PHE A 205 -9.26 7.74 10.95
CA PHE A 205 -9.10 8.68 9.84
C PHE A 205 -9.31 8.00 8.49
N VAL A 206 -8.71 6.83 8.25
CA VAL A 206 -8.90 6.05 7.01
C VAL A 206 -10.38 5.76 6.77
N PHE A 207 -11.12 5.36 7.81
CA PHE A 207 -12.55 5.08 7.74
C PHE A 207 -13.35 6.31 7.30
N ILE A 208 -13.10 7.46 7.93
CA ILE A 208 -13.80 8.72 7.62
C ILE A 208 -13.43 9.20 6.22
N TRP A 209 -12.14 9.20 5.87
CA TRP A 209 -11.65 9.71 4.58
C TRP A 209 -12.17 8.92 3.38
N HIS A 210 -12.38 7.61 3.54
CA HIS A 210 -12.96 6.76 2.49
C HIS A 210 -14.51 6.81 2.43
N GLY A 211 -15.16 7.68 3.21
CA GLY A 211 -16.60 7.95 3.11
C GLY A 211 -17.48 7.26 4.16
N GLY A 212 -16.91 6.64 5.20
CA GLY A 212 -17.65 6.32 6.43
C GLY A 212 -18.81 5.31 6.31
N ASN A 213 -18.83 4.43 5.31
CA ASN A 213 -19.89 3.42 5.14
C ASN A 213 -19.53 2.06 5.75
N LEU A 214 -20.51 1.15 5.83
CA LEU A 214 -20.35 -0.16 6.47
C LEU A 214 -19.24 -1.03 5.83
N THR A 215 -19.07 -0.96 4.51
CA THR A 215 -17.98 -1.66 3.81
C THR A 215 -16.61 -1.16 4.26
N ILE A 216 -16.42 0.17 4.30
CA ILE A 216 -15.17 0.78 4.75
C ILE A 216 -14.94 0.52 6.24
N PHE A 217 -16.00 0.48 7.05
CA PHE A 217 -15.92 0.14 8.47
C PHE A 217 -15.32 -1.25 8.69
N TYR A 218 -15.88 -2.28 8.03
CA TYR A 218 -15.35 -3.65 8.11
C TYR A 218 -13.90 -3.72 7.61
N TRP A 219 -13.60 -3.12 6.46
CA TRP A 219 -12.24 -3.09 5.92
C TRP A 219 -11.24 -2.43 6.88
N SER A 220 -11.61 -1.30 7.50
CA SER A 220 -10.75 -0.57 8.44
C SER A 220 -10.50 -1.37 9.71
N ILE A 221 -11.54 -2.00 10.28
CA ILE A 221 -11.40 -2.85 11.47
C ILE A 221 -10.55 -4.08 11.16
N PHE A 222 -10.78 -4.76 10.04
CA PHE A 222 -10.01 -5.95 9.70
C PHE A 222 -8.54 -5.64 9.47
N ASN A 223 -8.22 -4.52 8.83
CA ASN A 223 -6.83 -4.08 8.70
C ASN A 223 -6.20 -3.67 10.03
N PHE A 224 -6.94 -2.99 10.91
CA PHE A 224 -6.46 -2.66 12.25
C PHE A 224 -6.16 -3.91 13.08
N ILE A 225 -7.06 -4.91 13.05
CA ILE A 225 -6.85 -6.21 13.69
C ILE A 225 -5.64 -6.91 13.08
N GLY A 226 -5.53 -6.94 11.75
CA GLY A 226 -4.42 -7.57 11.03
C GLY A 226 -3.06 -7.00 11.42
N ILE A 227 -2.91 -5.68 11.45
CA ILE A 227 -1.69 -5.02 11.93
C ILE A 227 -1.43 -5.32 13.40
N THR A 228 -2.47 -5.30 14.23
CA THR A 228 -2.33 -5.58 15.68
C THR A 228 -1.83 -7.01 15.92
N LEU A 229 -2.38 -8.00 15.19
CA LEU A 229 -1.94 -9.40 15.25
C LEU A 229 -0.51 -9.57 14.74
N GLU A 230 -0.13 -8.88 13.67
CA GLU A 230 1.25 -8.88 13.17
C GLU A 230 2.23 -8.35 14.22
N VAL A 231 1.90 -7.23 14.86
CA VAL A 231 2.72 -6.64 15.93
C VAL A 231 2.78 -7.56 17.15
N ALA A 232 1.66 -8.15 17.55
CA ALA A 232 1.62 -9.12 18.65
C ALA A 232 2.51 -10.34 18.35
N GLY A 233 2.43 -10.90 17.14
CA GLY A 233 3.28 -12.00 16.68
C GLY A 233 4.76 -11.63 16.72
N LYS A 234 5.11 -10.39 16.34
CA LYS A 234 6.48 -9.88 16.47
C LYS A 234 6.94 -9.79 17.92
N LEU A 235 6.12 -9.24 18.81
CA LEU A 235 6.43 -9.13 20.24
C LEU A 235 6.60 -10.50 20.90
N ILE A 236 5.75 -11.46 20.58
CA ILE A 236 5.88 -12.86 21.04
C ILE A 236 7.19 -13.46 20.52
N GLY A 237 7.51 -13.22 19.25
CA GLY A 237 8.80 -13.63 18.65
C GLY A 237 10.02 -12.97 19.28
N GLU A 238 9.85 -11.83 19.97
CA GLU A 238 10.92 -11.10 20.64
C GLU A 238 11.21 -11.58 22.07
N LEU A 239 10.30 -12.35 22.67
CA LEU A 239 10.46 -12.94 24.01
C LEU A 239 11.71 -13.82 24.09
N GLN A 240 12.46 -13.71 25.18
CA GLN A 240 13.73 -14.41 25.35
C GLN A 240 13.56 -15.94 25.30
N SER A 241 12.49 -16.48 25.90
CA SER A 241 12.16 -17.91 25.85
C SER A 241 11.91 -18.39 24.42
N VAL A 242 11.17 -17.62 23.62
CA VAL A 242 10.87 -17.95 22.22
C VAL A 242 12.12 -17.84 21.36
N LYS A 243 12.95 -16.81 21.57
CA LYS A 243 14.24 -16.67 20.87
C LYS A 243 15.15 -17.84 21.17
N LEU A 244 15.34 -18.18 22.45
CA LEU A 244 16.17 -19.31 22.89
C LEU A 244 15.66 -20.61 22.28
N TRP A 245 14.35 -20.88 22.35
CA TRP A 245 13.76 -22.06 21.74
C TRP A 245 14.01 -22.12 20.23
N LYS A 246 13.82 -21.02 19.51
CA LYS A 246 14.10 -20.95 18.07
C LYS A 246 15.57 -21.26 17.76
N THR A 247 16.51 -20.65 18.48
CA THR A 247 17.95 -20.84 18.23
C THR A 247 18.46 -22.21 18.65
N THR A 248 17.86 -22.82 19.68
CA THR A 248 18.28 -24.14 20.17
C THR A 248 17.72 -25.28 19.32
N TYR A 249 16.48 -25.18 18.84
CA TYR A 249 15.79 -26.32 18.22
C TYR A 249 15.52 -26.17 16.71
N LEU A 250 15.65 -24.98 16.12
CA LEU A 250 15.31 -24.76 14.70
C LEU A 250 16.50 -24.21 13.90
N SER A 251 16.72 -24.78 12.72
CA SER A 251 17.59 -24.18 11.71
C SER A 251 16.96 -22.92 11.10
N GLU A 252 17.74 -22.06 10.46
CA GLU A 252 17.24 -20.86 9.77
C GLU A 252 16.14 -21.18 8.74
N SER A 253 16.31 -22.29 8.00
CA SER A 253 15.29 -22.80 7.07
C SER A 253 14.00 -23.17 7.79
N ASN A 254 14.07 -23.85 8.94
CA ASN A 254 12.87 -24.21 9.69
C ASN A 254 12.21 -22.99 10.37
N ILE A 255 12.99 -21.99 10.79
CA ILE A 255 12.45 -20.71 11.27
C ILE A 255 11.67 -20.01 10.15
N ARG A 256 12.17 -20.02 8.92
CA ARG A 256 11.47 -19.46 7.75
C ARG A 256 10.17 -20.22 7.44
N ARG A 257 10.20 -21.55 7.46
CA ARG A 257 9.00 -22.39 7.29
C ARG A 257 7.95 -22.06 8.36
N LEU A 258 8.37 -21.98 9.62
CA LEU A 258 7.50 -21.61 10.73
C LEU A 258 6.90 -20.21 10.54
N ASN A 259 7.71 -19.21 10.18
CA ASN A 259 7.21 -17.86 9.89
C ASN A 259 6.19 -17.86 8.75
N GLY A 260 6.40 -18.68 7.72
CA GLY A 260 5.45 -18.85 6.61
C GLY A 260 4.12 -19.42 7.09
N LEU A 261 4.16 -20.46 7.92
CA LEU A 261 2.96 -21.07 8.50
C LEU A 261 2.15 -20.08 9.33
N TRP A 262 2.81 -19.27 10.16
CA TRP A 262 2.13 -18.22 10.96
C TRP A 262 1.60 -17.07 10.13
N SER A 263 2.25 -16.76 9.00
CA SER A 263 1.85 -15.64 8.15
C SER A 263 0.73 -16.00 7.19
N ALA A 264 0.57 -17.28 6.81
CA ALA A 264 -0.41 -17.70 5.82
C ALA A 264 -1.86 -17.38 6.21
N PRO A 265 -2.32 -17.59 7.47
CA PRO A 265 -3.67 -17.19 7.88
C PRO A 265 -3.86 -15.67 7.87
N LEU A 266 -2.84 -14.90 8.28
CA LEU A 266 -2.87 -13.44 8.23
C LEU A 266 -2.94 -12.93 6.79
N TRP A 267 -2.24 -13.58 5.87
CA TRP A 267 -2.30 -13.25 4.45
C TRP A 267 -3.68 -13.50 3.84
N ILE A 268 -4.31 -14.64 4.15
CA ILE A 268 -5.69 -14.92 3.73
C ILE A 268 -6.64 -13.86 4.27
N PHE A 269 -6.49 -13.51 5.55
CA PHE A 269 -7.29 -12.46 6.18
C PHE A 269 -7.08 -11.09 5.48
N ALA A 270 -5.86 -10.77 5.04
CA ALA A 270 -5.57 -9.54 4.30
C ALA A 270 -6.24 -9.54 2.92
N VAL A 271 -6.18 -10.65 2.20
CA VAL A 271 -6.82 -10.82 0.89
C VAL A 271 -8.33 -10.66 1.00
N ILE A 272 -8.97 -11.34 1.96
CA ILE A 272 -10.42 -11.23 2.16
C ILE A 272 -10.83 -9.82 2.61
N SER A 273 -10.05 -9.18 3.49
CA SER A 273 -10.27 -7.78 3.87
C SER A 273 -10.25 -6.86 2.64
N ASN A 274 -9.33 -7.09 1.71
CA ASN A 274 -9.28 -6.33 0.47
C ASN A 274 -10.48 -6.64 -0.45
N PHE A 275 -11.00 -7.87 -0.48
CA PHE A 275 -12.25 -8.18 -1.20
C PHE A 275 -13.44 -7.39 -0.65
N ILE A 276 -13.51 -7.18 0.67
CA ILE A 276 -14.51 -6.28 1.28
C ILE A 276 -14.37 -4.88 0.69
N PHE A 277 -13.15 -4.34 0.67
CA PHE A 277 -12.92 -2.96 0.22
C PHE A 277 -13.34 -2.71 -1.24
N PHE A 278 -12.98 -3.60 -2.16
CA PHE A 278 -13.29 -3.39 -3.59
C PHE A 278 -14.68 -3.88 -3.98
N GLY A 279 -15.18 -4.97 -3.36
CA GLY A 279 -16.37 -5.69 -3.80
C GLY A 279 -17.57 -5.63 -2.85
N GLY A 280 -17.43 -4.95 -1.71
CA GLY A 280 -18.50 -4.82 -0.71
C GLY A 280 -18.39 -5.83 0.43
N HIS A 281 -18.93 -5.45 1.58
CA HIS A 281 -18.90 -6.30 2.78
C HIS A 281 -19.66 -7.63 2.60
N GLU A 282 -20.76 -7.66 1.85
CA GLU A 282 -21.48 -8.91 1.57
C GLU A 282 -20.59 -9.93 0.85
N LEU A 283 -19.89 -9.51 -0.22
CA LEU A 283 -18.95 -10.34 -0.96
C LEU A 283 -17.87 -10.90 -0.03
N GLY A 284 -17.23 -10.04 0.75
CA GLY A 284 -16.17 -10.46 1.66
C GLY A 284 -16.67 -11.42 2.75
N LEU A 285 -17.85 -11.18 3.32
CA LEU A 285 -18.48 -12.10 4.28
C LEU A 285 -18.78 -13.46 3.63
N MET A 286 -19.14 -13.50 2.35
CA MET A 286 -19.30 -14.76 1.62
C MET A 286 -17.97 -15.50 1.46
N HIS A 287 -16.86 -14.81 1.20
CA HIS A 287 -15.52 -15.44 1.21
C HIS A 287 -15.14 -15.98 2.58
N ILE A 288 -15.43 -15.26 3.67
CA ILE A 288 -15.21 -15.75 5.04
C ILE A 288 -16.03 -17.02 5.28
N LYS A 289 -17.33 -16.98 4.96
CA LYS A 289 -18.23 -18.14 5.15
C LYS A 289 -17.75 -19.34 4.35
N GLN A 290 -17.36 -19.14 3.09
CA GLN A 290 -16.83 -20.21 2.24
C GLN A 290 -15.53 -20.79 2.80
N PHE A 291 -14.60 -19.96 3.28
CA PHE A 291 -13.34 -20.43 3.84
C PHE A 291 -13.51 -21.17 5.18
N MET A 292 -14.39 -20.68 6.05
CA MET A 292 -14.59 -21.23 7.40
C MET A 292 -15.49 -22.46 7.43
N PHE A 293 -16.54 -22.48 6.61
CA PHE A 293 -17.60 -23.51 6.65
C PHE A 293 -17.74 -24.31 5.36
N GLY A 294 -16.93 -24.01 4.33
CA GLY A 294 -16.89 -24.80 3.10
C GLY A 294 -16.12 -26.11 3.26
N PRO A 295 -15.94 -26.86 2.16
CA PRO A 295 -15.17 -28.11 2.17
C PRO A 295 -13.75 -27.90 2.69
N TRP A 296 -13.34 -28.67 3.69
CA TRP A 296 -12.04 -28.52 4.34
C TRP A 296 -10.87 -28.66 3.36
N GLN A 297 -11.02 -29.46 2.31
CA GLN A 297 -10.02 -29.66 1.26
C GLN A 297 -9.70 -28.35 0.55
N LEU A 298 -10.72 -27.53 0.27
CA LEU A 298 -10.53 -26.26 -0.39
C LEU A 298 -9.83 -25.26 0.55
N SER A 299 -10.25 -25.19 1.81
CA SER A 299 -9.59 -24.33 2.80
C SER A 299 -8.13 -24.75 3.02
N PHE A 300 -7.86 -26.06 3.03
CA PHE A 300 -6.49 -26.59 3.06
C PHE A 300 -5.69 -26.15 1.82
N CYS A 301 -6.24 -26.28 0.61
CA CYS A 301 -5.59 -25.79 -0.60
C CYS A 301 -5.30 -24.29 -0.55
N ILE A 302 -6.25 -23.46 -0.08
CA ILE A 302 -6.07 -22.01 0.06
C ILE A 302 -4.95 -21.69 1.05
N VAL A 303 -4.88 -22.42 2.18
CA VAL A 303 -3.78 -22.28 3.16
C VAL A 303 -2.44 -22.69 2.55
N THR A 304 -2.38 -23.78 1.78
CA THR A 304 -1.15 -24.20 1.08
C THR A 304 -0.71 -23.15 0.07
N ILE A 305 -1.62 -22.61 -0.75
CA ILE A 305 -1.31 -21.54 -1.72
C ILE A 305 -0.81 -20.31 -0.98
N SER A 306 -1.49 -19.89 0.08
CA SER A 306 -1.09 -18.75 0.91
C SER A 306 0.31 -18.94 1.50
N TYR A 307 0.60 -20.13 2.03
CA TYR A 307 1.93 -20.47 2.53
C TYR A 307 3.00 -20.34 1.44
N CYS A 308 2.76 -20.87 0.24
CA CYS A 308 3.67 -20.73 -0.90
C CYS A 308 3.89 -19.26 -1.27
N MET A 309 2.83 -18.44 -1.30
CA MET A 309 2.92 -17.01 -1.58
C MET A 309 3.73 -16.26 -0.51
N CYS A 310 3.55 -16.61 0.77
CA CYS A 310 4.40 -16.09 1.85
C CYS A 310 5.87 -16.46 1.63
N GLN A 311 6.18 -17.71 1.25
CA GLN A 311 7.55 -18.13 0.98
C GLN A 311 8.18 -17.37 -0.19
N VAL A 312 7.46 -17.17 -1.28
CA VAL A 312 7.92 -16.37 -2.43
C VAL A 312 8.16 -14.91 -1.99
N SER A 313 7.23 -14.33 -1.24
CA SER A 313 7.35 -12.95 -0.75
C SER A 313 8.57 -12.76 0.17
N MET A 314 8.86 -13.74 1.03
CA MET A 314 10.06 -13.73 1.87
C MET A 314 11.34 -13.78 1.03
N GLU A 315 11.36 -14.55 -0.05
CA GLU A 315 12.52 -14.66 -0.94
C GLU A 315 12.78 -13.35 -1.67
N ILE A 316 11.73 -12.77 -2.23
CA ILE A 316 11.81 -11.49 -2.94
C ILE A 316 12.29 -10.39 -1.99
N THR A 317 11.78 -10.38 -0.75
CA THR A 317 12.21 -9.41 0.27
C THR A 317 13.71 -9.55 0.57
N LEU A 318 14.21 -10.78 0.71
CA LEU A 318 15.64 -11.04 0.92
C LEU A 318 16.47 -10.59 -0.29
N TRP A 319 16.05 -10.96 -1.50
CA TRP A 319 16.72 -10.57 -2.74
C TRP A 319 16.81 -9.05 -2.90
N MET A 320 15.71 -8.33 -2.64
CA MET A 320 15.70 -6.86 -2.67
C MET A 320 16.69 -6.26 -1.67
N PHE A 321 16.72 -6.78 -0.44
CA PHE A 321 17.67 -6.33 0.59
C PHE A 321 19.13 -6.53 0.14
N LEU A 322 19.47 -7.69 -0.41
CA LEU A 322 20.82 -7.99 -0.89
C LEU A 322 21.23 -7.09 -2.06
N MET A 323 20.28 -6.76 -2.96
CA MET A 323 20.55 -5.82 -4.05
C MET A 323 20.83 -4.41 -3.53
N ASP A 324 20.02 -3.91 -2.59
CA ASP A 324 20.22 -2.58 -2.02
C ASP A 324 21.58 -2.46 -1.32
N GLU A 325 21.99 -3.48 -0.56
CA GLU A 325 23.31 -3.51 0.08
C GLU A 325 24.44 -3.55 -0.96
N LYS A 326 24.30 -4.35 -2.03
CA LYS A 326 25.27 -4.37 -3.14
C LYS A 326 25.39 -3.01 -3.81
N TYR A 327 24.27 -2.31 -4.05
CA TYR A 327 24.28 -0.97 -4.63
C TYR A 327 24.95 0.05 -3.71
N LYS A 328 24.68 0.02 -2.40
CA LYS A 328 25.37 0.88 -1.42
C LYS A 328 26.88 0.65 -1.46
N TYR A 329 27.33 -0.60 -1.44
CA TYR A 329 28.75 -0.94 -1.51
C TYR A 329 29.42 -0.41 -2.79
N ILE A 330 28.79 -0.60 -3.96
CA ILE A 330 29.31 -0.09 -5.25
C ILE A 330 29.35 1.44 -5.26
N SER A 331 28.34 2.10 -4.69
CA SER A 331 28.27 3.57 -4.64
C SER A 331 29.35 4.17 -3.73
N LEU A 332 29.69 3.50 -2.63
CA LEU A 332 30.80 3.88 -1.76
C LEU A 332 32.14 3.72 -2.46
N LYS A 333 32.32 2.62 -3.23
CA LYS A 333 33.54 2.35 -4.00
C LYS A 333 33.78 3.30 -5.18
N LYS A 334 32.75 4.01 -5.65
CA LYS A 334 32.87 5.06 -6.69
C LYS A 334 33.15 6.45 -6.10
N LYS A 335 33.08 6.62 -4.78
CA LYS A 335 33.35 7.88 -4.08
C LYS A 335 34.75 7.92 -3.45
N ILE A 336 35.46 6.79 -3.46
CA ILE A 336 36.90 6.65 -3.17
C ILE A 336 37.58 6.54 -4.53
#